data_AF-A0A1H0D290-F1
#
_entry.id   AF-A0A1H0D290-F1
#
_cell.length_a   1.000
_cell.length_b   1.000
_cell.length_c   1.000
_cell.angle_alpha   90.00
_cell.angle_beta   90.00
_cell.angle_gamma   90.00
#
_symmetry.space_group_name_H-M   'P 1'
#
loop_
_entity.id
_entity.type
_entity.pdbx_description
1 polymer ?
#
loop_
_entity_poly.entity_id
_entity_poly.type
_entity_poly.pdbx_seq_one_letter_code
_entity_poly.pdbx_strand_id
1 'polypeptide(L)'
;MSTPREEVSEELDEDRLGVDPLEEGVEPPEHWSGVDQHGTTPNEQREGETLDERLAEERPDVEPEPVPERPRAATPDSELDETIDDEPPAEAEESVAEENPVLVSEDVEPGGLSASTRDGEVASYGSQAPEERAERVERW
;
A
#
# COMPACT_ATOMS: atom_id res chain seq x y z
N MET A 1 8.55 -36.59 28.95
CA MET A 1 7.62 -35.48 29.24
C MET A 1 7.47 -34.74 27.94
N SER A 2 6.41 -35.03 27.20
CA SER A 2 6.10 -34.31 25.97
C SER A 2 5.82 -32.84 26.30
N THR A 3 6.18 -31.93 25.41
CA THR A 3 5.92 -30.51 25.61
C THR A 3 4.45 -30.20 25.26
N PRO A 4 3.85 -29.12 25.81
CA PRO A 4 2.44 -28.80 25.57
C PRO A 4 2.07 -28.63 24.08
N ARG A 5 3.06 -28.29 23.22
CA ARG A 5 2.86 -28.16 21.77
C ARG A 5 2.81 -29.51 21.06
N GLU A 6 3.54 -30.50 21.57
CA GLU A 6 3.46 -31.88 21.08
C GLU A 6 2.10 -32.49 21.43
N GLU A 7 1.55 -32.27 22.64
CA GLU A 7 0.21 -32.78 23.00
C GLU A 7 -0.90 -32.27 22.06
N VAL A 8 -0.91 -30.98 21.68
CA VAL A 8 -1.91 -30.44 20.74
C VAL A 8 -1.77 -31.05 19.34
N SER A 9 -0.54 -31.35 18.93
CA SER A 9 -0.28 -31.95 17.62
C SER A 9 -0.72 -33.42 17.61
N GLU A 10 -0.43 -34.18 18.67
CA GLU A 10 -0.84 -35.58 18.84
C GLU A 10 -2.37 -35.74 18.99
N GLU A 11 -3.08 -34.71 19.47
CA GLU A 11 -4.54 -34.74 19.57
C GLU A 11 -5.25 -34.67 18.20
N LEU A 12 -4.59 -34.07 17.21
CA LEU A 12 -5.08 -33.91 15.83
C LEU A 12 -4.63 -35.05 14.89
N ASP A 13 -3.90 -36.03 15.41
CA ASP A 13 -3.43 -37.17 14.62
C ASP A 13 -4.57 -38.16 14.31
N GLU A 14 -4.42 -38.90 13.22
CA GLU A 14 -5.42 -39.88 12.73
C GLU A 14 -5.78 -40.93 13.78
N ASP A 15 -4.78 -41.37 14.56
CA ASP A 15 -4.95 -42.33 15.67
C ASP A 15 -5.86 -41.81 16.77
N ARG A 16 -5.87 -40.50 17.00
CA ARG A 16 -6.68 -39.85 18.04
C ARG A 16 -8.07 -39.48 17.52
N LEU A 17 -8.17 -39.01 16.28
CA LEU A 17 -9.41 -38.60 15.63
C LEU A 17 -10.24 -39.80 15.14
N GLY A 18 -9.59 -40.95 14.89
CA GLY A 18 -10.24 -42.15 14.34
C GLY A 18 -10.67 -42.02 12.88
N VAL A 19 -10.23 -40.96 12.21
CA VAL A 19 -10.45 -40.64 10.80
C VAL A 19 -9.22 -39.89 10.28
N ASP A 20 -8.89 -40.07 8.99
CA ASP A 20 -7.87 -39.24 8.33
C ASP A 20 -8.48 -37.88 7.97
N PRO A 21 -8.04 -36.77 8.60
CA PRO A 21 -8.56 -35.44 8.29
C PRO A 21 -8.30 -35.00 6.84
N LEU A 22 -7.38 -35.66 6.11
CA LEU A 22 -7.11 -35.40 4.69
C LEU A 22 -8.10 -36.10 3.74
N GLU A 23 -8.79 -37.16 4.17
CA GLU A 23 -9.70 -37.92 3.31
C GLU A 23 -11.06 -37.21 3.10
N GLU A 24 -11.53 -36.44 4.08
CA GLU A 24 -12.72 -35.58 3.96
C GLU A 24 -12.36 -34.12 3.61
N GLY A 25 -11.15 -33.88 3.10
CA GLY A 25 -10.71 -32.55 2.70
C GLY A 25 -11.64 -31.92 1.64
N VAL A 26 -12.01 -30.66 1.84
CA VAL A 26 -12.68 -29.87 0.80
C VAL A 26 -11.66 -29.52 -0.27
N GLU A 27 -11.89 -29.97 -1.50
CA GLU A 27 -11.05 -29.56 -2.63
C GLU A 27 -11.29 -28.06 -2.90
N PRO A 28 -10.24 -27.22 -2.81
CA PRO A 28 -10.40 -25.80 -3.12
C PRO A 28 -10.72 -25.63 -4.62
N PRO A 29 -11.37 -24.53 -5.00
CA PRO A 29 -11.61 -24.26 -6.41
C PRO A 29 -10.30 -24.24 -7.21
N GLU A 30 -10.33 -24.76 -8.44
CA GLU A 30 -9.16 -24.81 -9.34
C GLU A 30 -8.52 -23.43 -9.60
N HIS A 31 -9.30 -22.36 -9.38
CA HIS A 31 -8.90 -20.98 -9.60
C HIS A 31 -9.19 -20.12 -8.37
N TRP A 32 -8.33 -19.13 -8.17
CA TRP A 32 -8.58 -18.04 -7.22
C TRP A 32 -9.82 -17.26 -7.66
N SER A 33 -10.60 -16.81 -6.70
CA SER A 33 -11.69 -15.86 -6.96
C SER A 33 -11.08 -14.49 -7.22
N GLY A 34 -11.59 -13.80 -8.24
CA GLY A 34 -11.26 -12.39 -8.47
C GLY A 34 -11.62 -11.55 -7.24
N VAL A 35 -10.90 -10.44 -7.06
CA VAL A 35 -11.21 -9.42 -6.07
C VAL A 35 -11.82 -8.22 -6.79
N ASP A 36 -13.00 -7.79 -6.35
CA ASP A 36 -13.74 -6.64 -6.92
C ASP A 36 -13.53 -5.34 -6.10
N GLN A 37 -12.57 -5.36 -5.18
CA GLN A 37 -12.21 -4.26 -4.29
C GLN A 37 -11.27 -3.25 -4.98
N HIS A 38 -11.39 -1.98 -4.61
CA HIS A 38 -10.60 -0.90 -5.17
C HIS A 38 -9.10 -1.05 -4.81
N GLY A 39 -8.23 -0.50 -5.66
CA GLY A 39 -6.78 -0.51 -5.42
C GLY A 39 -6.06 -1.80 -5.84
N THR A 40 -6.71 -2.68 -6.60
CA THR A 40 -6.08 -3.91 -7.12
C THR A 40 -5.27 -3.66 -8.39
N THR A 41 -5.51 -2.54 -9.08
CA THR A 41 -4.79 -2.13 -10.29
C THR A 41 -3.93 -0.87 -10.07
N PRO A 42 -2.85 -0.67 -10.86
CA PRO A 42 -2.04 0.54 -10.77
C PRO A 42 -2.78 1.84 -11.08
N ASN A 43 -3.92 1.78 -11.78
CA ASN A 43 -4.72 2.96 -12.07
C ASN A 43 -5.53 3.38 -10.84
N GLU A 44 -6.26 2.43 -10.25
CA GLU A 44 -7.05 2.65 -9.03
C GLU A 44 -6.19 3.11 -7.86
N GLN A 45 -4.98 2.56 -7.71
CA GLN A 45 -4.04 3.01 -6.66
C GLN A 45 -3.63 4.48 -6.81
N ARG A 46 -3.61 5.01 -8.04
CA ARG A 46 -3.28 6.41 -8.32
C ARG A 46 -4.46 7.34 -8.12
N GLU A 47 -5.65 6.88 -8.49
CA GLU A 47 -6.89 7.64 -8.34
C GLU A 47 -7.34 7.67 -6.87
N GLY A 48 -7.14 6.57 -6.14
CA GLY A 48 -7.67 6.37 -4.80
C GLY A 48 -9.19 6.19 -4.82
N GLU A 49 -9.72 5.64 -3.73
CA GLU A 49 -11.16 5.53 -3.54
C GLU A 49 -11.72 6.85 -2.99
N THR A 50 -13.00 7.14 -3.24
CA THR A 50 -13.63 8.34 -2.66
C THR A 50 -13.87 8.17 -1.16
N LEU A 51 -13.93 9.30 -0.44
CA LEU A 51 -14.17 9.25 1.01
C LEU A 51 -15.55 8.66 1.35
N ASP A 52 -16.57 8.94 0.52
CA ASP A 52 -17.91 8.40 0.71
C ASP A 52 -17.97 6.88 0.54
N GLU A 53 -17.22 6.33 -0.43
CA GLU A 53 -17.12 4.88 -0.64
C GLU A 53 -16.48 4.21 0.58
N ARG A 54 -15.32 4.72 1.03
CA ARG A 54 -14.65 4.21 2.24
C ARG A 54 -15.55 4.25 3.48
N LEU A 55 -16.29 5.35 3.67
CA LEU A 55 -17.19 5.51 4.80
C LEU A 55 -18.39 4.55 4.74
N ALA A 56 -18.83 4.18 3.53
CA ALA A 56 -19.92 3.23 3.35
C ALA A 56 -19.52 1.78 3.65
N GLU A 57 -18.23 1.44 3.50
CA GLU A 57 -17.68 0.15 3.89
C GLU A 57 -17.50 0.01 5.41
N GLU A 58 -17.28 1.13 6.11
CA GLU A 58 -17.09 1.15 7.55
C GLU A 58 -18.38 0.91 8.33
N ARG A 59 -18.27 0.13 9.41
CA ARG A 59 -19.34 -0.06 10.40
C ARG A 59 -18.90 0.61 11.70
N PRO A 60 -19.68 1.56 12.25
CA PRO A 60 -19.32 2.22 13.50
C PRO A 60 -19.34 1.23 14.67
N ASP A 61 -18.30 1.24 15.49
CA ASP A 61 -18.17 0.40 16.68
C ASP A 61 -19.09 0.84 17.83
N VAL A 62 -19.44 2.13 17.86
CA VAL A 62 -20.34 2.75 18.84
C VAL A 62 -21.53 3.39 18.14
N GLU A 63 -22.62 3.56 18.87
CA GLU A 63 -23.76 4.30 18.34
C GLU A 63 -23.35 5.78 18.14
N PRO A 64 -23.53 6.36 16.94
CA PRO A 64 -23.17 7.74 16.71
C PRO A 64 -24.02 8.64 17.60
N GLU A 65 -23.39 9.66 18.18
CA GLU A 65 -24.10 10.65 18.96
C GLU A 65 -25.15 11.40 18.11
N PRO A 66 -26.27 11.80 18.71
CA PRO A 66 -27.29 12.57 17.99
C PRO A 66 -26.71 13.91 17.51
N VAL A 67 -26.76 14.14 16.21
CA VAL A 67 -26.32 15.40 15.61
C VAL A 67 -27.25 16.53 16.08
N PRO A 68 -26.74 17.60 16.73
CA PRO A 68 -27.57 18.68 17.22
C PRO A 68 -28.20 19.49 16.07
N GLU A 69 -29.40 20.04 16.29
CA GLU A 69 -30.13 20.83 15.29
C GLU A 69 -29.37 22.09 14.83
N ARG A 70 -28.51 22.63 15.70
CA ARG A 70 -27.65 23.79 15.43
C ARG A 70 -26.19 23.36 15.60
N PRO A 71 -25.29 23.67 14.65
CA PRO A 71 -23.88 23.36 14.79
C PRO A 71 -23.29 24.08 16.01
N ARG A 72 -22.40 23.40 16.75
CA ARG A 72 -21.77 23.93 17.98
C ARG A 72 -21.11 25.30 17.76
N ALA A 73 -20.52 25.52 16.58
CA ALA A 73 -19.92 26.80 16.19
C ALA A 73 -20.91 27.98 16.10
N ALA A 74 -22.22 27.72 15.97
CA ALA A 74 -23.27 28.73 15.95
C ALA A 74 -24.05 28.81 17.27
N THR A 75 -23.69 28.00 18.27
CA THR A 75 -24.30 28.04 19.61
C THR A 75 -23.64 29.17 20.41
N PRO A 76 -24.42 30.09 21.02
CA PRO A 76 -23.86 31.17 21.82
C PRO A 76 -23.27 30.63 23.13
N ASP A 77 -22.25 31.31 23.65
CA ASP A 77 -21.50 30.87 24.84
C ASP A 77 -22.37 30.62 26.07
N SER A 78 -23.48 31.34 26.22
CA SER A 78 -24.41 31.16 27.34
C SER A 78 -25.20 29.84 27.32
N GLU A 79 -25.26 29.18 26.17
CA GLU A 79 -25.93 27.90 25.97
C GLU A 79 -24.94 26.72 25.89
N LEU A 80 -23.63 27.01 25.89
CA LEU A 80 -22.59 26.00 26.04
C LEU A 80 -22.45 25.61 27.52
N ASP A 81 -22.18 24.34 27.78
CA ASP A 81 -21.83 23.92 29.14
C ASP A 81 -20.32 24.08 29.40
N GLU A 82 -19.90 23.92 30.64
CA GLU A 82 -18.50 24.15 31.07
C GLU A 82 -17.56 22.98 30.72
N THR A 83 -18.10 21.88 30.19
CA THR A 83 -17.34 20.73 29.72
C THR A 83 -16.67 21.05 28.39
N ILE A 84 -15.40 20.68 28.31
CA ILE A 84 -14.70 20.54 27.03
C ILE A 84 -14.81 19.06 26.71
N ASP A 85 -15.41 18.74 25.57
CA ASP A 85 -15.28 17.41 24.96
C ASP A 85 -13.80 17.22 24.63
N ASP A 86 -13.06 16.70 25.61
CA ASP A 86 -11.75 16.09 25.42
C ASP A 86 -12.02 14.65 24.94
N GLU A 87 -12.65 14.53 23.76
CA GLU A 87 -12.65 13.27 23.04
C GLU A 87 -11.30 13.20 22.33
N PRO A 88 -10.31 12.45 22.86
CA PRO A 88 -9.16 12.14 22.04
C PRO A 88 -9.71 11.40 20.81
N PRO A 89 -9.23 11.69 19.59
CA PRO A 89 -9.62 10.88 18.45
C PRO A 89 -9.37 9.42 18.85
N ALA A 90 -10.42 8.60 18.78
CA ALA A 90 -10.30 7.17 19.00
C ALA A 90 -9.14 6.71 18.08
N GLU A 91 -8.02 6.36 18.69
CA GLU A 91 -6.77 5.93 18.06
C GLU A 91 -5.84 7.03 17.50
N ALA A 92 -5.47 8.02 18.31
CA ALA A 92 -4.14 8.62 18.23
C ALA A 92 -3.18 7.98 19.26
N GLU A 93 -2.93 6.68 19.12
CA GLU A 93 -1.65 6.12 19.56
C GLU A 93 -0.58 6.68 18.62
N GLU A 94 -0.25 7.96 18.77
CA GLU A 94 0.96 8.57 18.24
C GLU A 94 2.13 7.91 18.97
N SER A 95 2.49 6.70 18.54
CA SER A 95 3.84 6.22 18.80
C SER A 95 4.75 7.23 18.12
N VAL A 96 5.33 8.13 18.92
CA VAL A 96 6.48 8.92 18.55
C VAL A 96 7.47 7.92 17.95
N ALA A 97 7.54 7.90 16.62
CA ALA A 97 8.52 7.10 15.92
C ALA A 97 9.87 7.59 16.44
N GLU A 98 10.50 6.72 17.23
CA GLU A 98 11.85 6.86 17.71
C GLU A 98 12.68 7.46 16.58
N GLU A 99 13.26 8.64 16.84
CA GLU A 99 14.01 9.42 15.87
C GLU A 99 14.96 8.48 15.13
N ASN A 100 14.66 8.17 13.86
CA ASN A 100 15.63 7.51 13.02
C ASN A 100 16.83 8.46 12.95
N PRO A 101 18.00 8.13 13.53
CA PRO A 101 19.13 9.02 13.44
C PRO A 101 19.44 9.17 11.96
N VAL A 102 19.32 10.40 11.46
CA VAL A 102 19.76 10.79 10.12
C VAL A 102 21.18 10.26 9.97
N LEU A 103 21.36 9.24 9.13
CA LEU A 103 22.69 8.79 8.73
C LEU A 103 23.30 9.88 7.87
N VAL A 104 23.94 10.84 8.54
CA VAL A 104 24.84 11.79 7.91
C VAL A 104 25.95 10.96 7.29
N SER A 105 25.93 10.84 5.96
CA SER A 105 27.01 10.21 5.22
C SER A 105 28.26 11.06 5.41
N GLU A 106 29.20 10.48 6.14
CA GLU A 106 30.52 11.02 6.42
C GLU A 106 31.29 11.19 5.09
N ASP A 107 31.74 12.44 4.87
CA ASP A 107 32.93 12.83 4.10
C ASP A 107 33.12 12.29 2.67
N VAL A 108 32.70 13.07 1.67
CA VAL A 108 33.29 13.00 0.31
C VAL A 108 34.08 14.28 0.06
N GLU A 109 35.40 14.15 0.19
CA GLU A 109 36.35 15.26 0.01
C GLU A 109 36.26 15.86 -1.40
N PRO A 110 36.06 17.18 -1.56
CA PRO A 110 36.15 17.85 -2.85
C PRO A 110 37.62 18.11 -3.22
N GLY A 111 38.35 17.05 -3.55
CA GLY A 111 39.75 17.10 -4.00
C GLY A 111 39.88 16.71 -5.46
N GLY A 112 39.83 17.70 -6.37
CA GLY A 112 40.14 17.48 -7.79
C GLY A 112 41.59 17.01 -8.03
N LEU A 113 41.84 16.60 -9.28
CA LEU A 113 43.10 16.31 -10.03
C LEU A 113 42.92 14.95 -10.75
N SER A 114 43.25 14.71 -12.02
CA SER A 114 43.79 15.48 -13.15
C SER A 114 43.67 14.57 -14.39
N ALA A 115 43.68 15.17 -15.58
CA ALA A 115 43.57 14.53 -16.88
C ALA A 115 44.59 13.40 -17.16
N SER A 116 44.15 12.36 -17.87
CA SER A 116 45.00 11.49 -18.69
C SER A 116 44.23 10.94 -19.89
N THR A 117 44.40 11.60 -21.04
CA THR A 117 44.19 11.12 -22.41
C THR A 117 44.47 9.62 -22.58
N ARG A 118 43.59 8.90 -23.30
CA ARG A 118 43.93 8.12 -24.52
C ARG A 118 42.68 7.44 -25.15
N ASP A 119 42.32 7.92 -26.34
CA ASP A 119 42.01 7.19 -27.58
C ASP A 119 41.52 5.73 -27.53
N GLY A 120 40.39 5.46 -28.19
CA GLY A 120 39.94 4.13 -28.61
C GLY A 120 38.42 4.07 -28.78
N GLU A 121 37.84 4.62 -29.85
CA GLU A 121 37.59 3.95 -31.14
C GLU A 121 36.10 3.62 -31.29
N VAL A 122 35.45 4.27 -32.26
CA VAL A 122 34.04 4.11 -32.60
C VAL A 122 33.87 2.95 -33.59
N ALA A 123 33.20 1.87 -33.17
CA ALA A 123 32.78 0.83 -34.10
C ALA A 123 31.46 1.24 -34.77
N SER A 124 31.60 1.78 -35.98
CA SER A 124 30.57 1.91 -37.00
C SER A 124 30.15 0.52 -37.52
N TYR A 125 28.85 0.29 -37.69
CA TYR A 125 28.33 -0.48 -38.83
C TYR A 125 26.89 -0.03 -39.17
N GLY A 126 26.80 1.10 -39.87
CA GLY A 126 25.65 1.39 -40.72
C GLY A 126 25.91 0.74 -42.09
N SER A 127 25.05 -0.18 -42.51
CA SER A 127 24.96 -0.57 -43.92
C SER A 127 24.27 0.53 -44.70
N GLN A 128 25.04 1.24 -45.53
CA GLN A 128 24.59 1.94 -46.74
C GLN A 128 23.74 0.99 -47.61
N ALA A 129 22.73 1.42 -48.38
CA ALA A 129 22.67 2.56 -49.29
C ALA A 129 21.22 2.72 -49.82
N PRO A 130 20.95 3.47 -50.91
CA PRO A 130 21.32 4.85 -51.22
C PRO A 130 20.06 5.72 -51.46
N GLU A 131 20.20 7.00 -51.14
CA GLU A 131 19.70 8.17 -51.89
C GLU A 131 18.90 7.91 -53.20
N GLU A 132 17.71 8.51 -53.33
CA GLU A 132 17.47 9.68 -54.20
C GLU A 132 15.97 9.99 -54.42
N ARG A 133 15.70 11.30 -54.39
CA ARG A 133 14.64 12.05 -55.09
C ARG A 133 13.22 12.09 -54.51
N ALA A 134 12.90 13.31 -54.07
CA ALA A 134 11.57 13.87 -54.02
C ALA A 134 10.86 13.75 -55.38
N GLU A 135 9.58 13.37 -55.36
CA GLU A 135 8.61 13.91 -56.31
C GLU A 135 7.23 14.03 -55.65
N ARG A 136 6.84 15.29 -55.48
CA ARG A 136 5.47 15.75 -55.37
C ARG A 136 4.77 15.42 -56.68
N VAL A 137 3.68 14.65 -56.65
CA VAL A 137 2.68 14.67 -57.72
C VAL A 137 1.29 14.77 -57.10
N GLU A 138 0.63 15.88 -57.42
CA GLU A 138 -0.79 16.11 -57.20
C GLU A 138 -1.64 15.21 -58.10
N ARG A 139 -2.90 14.99 -57.67
CA ARG A 139 -4.09 14.77 -58.51
C ARG A 139 -4.23 13.40 -59.18
N TRP A 140 -5.31 12.68 -58.85
CA TRP A 140 -6.57 12.65 -59.61
C TRP A 140 -7.76 12.54 -58.66
#